data_AF-A0A0T1X6E8-F1
#
_entry.id   AF-A0A0T1X6E8-F1
#
_cell.length_a   1.000
_cell.length_b   1.000
_cell.length_c   1.000
_cell.angle_alpha   90.00
_cell.angle_beta   90.00
_cell.angle_gamma   90.00
#
_symmetry.space_group_name_H-M   'P 1'
#
loop_
_entity.id
_entity.type
_entity.pdbx_description
1 polymer ?
#
loop_
_entity_poly.entity_id
_entity_poly.type
_entity_poly.pdbx_seq_one_letter_code
_entity_poly.pdbx_strand_id
1 'polypeptide(L)'
;MTMHLLPERRRAIAFIFPAIIVVIAVAFFPLFVDTGRGWWLVFILAPASVVAVIICIEFRATAIGFDAHGVHYRTVGYSLDVPWSGIQFHANCGKPILCVTQGERHFSPWLGVMYGILHVLMPFRAERASRLMTQIPLYFFMISENDSVMVSNPPWGPATTK
;
A
#
# COMPACT_ATOMS: atom_id res chain seq x y z
N MET A 1 -19.83 -6.60 -7.35
CA MET A 1 -18.67 -5.72 -7.63
C MET A 1 -17.40 -6.55 -7.58
N THR A 2 -16.55 -6.46 -8.59
CA THR A 2 -15.28 -7.21 -8.67
C THR A 2 -14.14 -6.36 -8.13
N MET A 3 -13.47 -6.87 -7.08
CA MET A 3 -12.29 -6.24 -6.49
C MET A 3 -11.03 -6.90 -7.04
N HIS A 4 -10.17 -6.12 -7.67
CA HIS A 4 -8.85 -6.54 -8.12
C HIS A 4 -7.84 -6.34 -6.99
N LEU A 5 -7.36 -7.46 -6.47
CA LEU A 5 -6.36 -7.48 -5.42
C LEU A 5 -4.98 -7.15 -5.98
N LEU A 6 -4.12 -6.60 -5.12
CA LEU A 6 -2.72 -6.38 -5.45
C LEU A 6 -2.02 -7.72 -5.79
N PRO A 7 -1.20 -7.81 -6.86
CA PRO A 7 -0.43 -9.02 -7.19
C PRO A 7 0.46 -9.49 -6.04
N GLU A 8 0.64 -10.81 -5.89
CA GLU A 8 1.37 -11.42 -4.77
C GLU A 8 2.80 -10.91 -4.60
N ARG A 9 3.52 -10.73 -5.70
CA ARG A 9 4.88 -10.20 -5.71
C ARG A 9 4.96 -8.80 -5.08
N ARG A 10 3.96 -7.98 -5.31
CA ARG A 10 3.90 -6.61 -4.74
C ARG A 10 3.44 -6.64 -3.29
N ARG A 11 2.59 -7.60 -2.90
CA ARG A 11 2.22 -7.82 -1.49
C ARG A 11 3.42 -8.14 -0.60
N ALA A 12 4.44 -8.81 -1.13
CA ALA A 12 5.66 -9.11 -0.40
C ALA A 12 6.45 -7.86 0.02
N ILE A 13 6.26 -6.72 -0.64
CA ILE A 13 6.92 -5.44 -0.29
C ILE A 13 6.54 -5.02 1.15
N ALA A 14 5.36 -5.39 1.63
CA ALA A 14 4.93 -5.07 3.00
C ALA A 14 5.87 -5.64 4.08
N PHE A 15 6.61 -6.72 3.80
CA PHE A 15 7.56 -7.30 4.75
C PHE A 15 8.75 -6.38 5.05
N ILE A 16 8.97 -5.33 4.26
CA ILE A 16 9.99 -4.32 4.54
C ILE A 16 9.73 -3.62 5.89
N PHE A 17 8.47 -3.37 6.25
CA PHE A 17 8.13 -2.69 7.50
C PHE A 17 8.59 -3.44 8.75
N PRO A 18 8.23 -4.72 8.97
CA PRO A 18 8.75 -5.49 10.11
C PRO A 18 10.27 -5.74 9.99
N ALA A 19 10.81 -5.90 8.78
CA ALA A 19 12.24 -6.11 8.58
C ALA A 19 13.08 -4.92 9.08
N ILE A 20 12.65 -3.68 8.81
CA ILE A 20 13.30 -2.46 9.32
C ILE A 20 13.34 -2.47 10.84
N ILE A 21 12.26 -2.87 11.49
CA ILE A 21 12.19 -2.93 12.97
C ILE A 21 13.18 -3.97 13.51
N VAL A 22 13.27 -5.14 12.89
CA VAL A 22 14.24 -6.18 13.30
C VAL A 22 15.67 -5.69 13.12
N VAL A 23 15.98 -5.02 12.00
CA VAL A 23 17.32 -4.45 11.76
C VAL A 23 17.66 -3.40 12.83
N ILE A 24 16.75 -2.49 13.14
CA ILE A 24 16.92 -1.50 14.21
C ILE A 24 17.11 -2.20 15.56
N ALA A 25 16.29 -3.22 15.86
CA ALA A 25 16.43 -3.98 17.10
C ALA A 25 17.83 -4.57 17.22
N VAL A 26 18.31 -5.31 16.21
CA VAL A 26 19.64 -5.94 16.24
C VAL A 26 20.77 -4.91 16.35
N ALA A 27 20.68 -3.80 15.63
CA ALA A 27 21.72 -2.77 15.63
C ALA A 27 21.83 -2.03 16.98
N PHE A 28 20.71 -1.75 17.64
CA PHE A 28 20.68 -0.96 18.87
C PHE A 28 20.60 -1.80 20.14
N PHE A 29 20.23 -3.08 20.06
CA PHE A 29 20.13 -3.97 21.22
C PHE A 29 21.39 -3.99 22.11
N PRO A 30 22.63 -4.07 21.58
CA PRO A 30 23.83 -4.04 22.40
C PRO A 30 23.91 -2.81 23.32
N LEU A 31 23.63 -1.62 22.78
CA LEU A 31 23.66 -0.34 23.53
C LEU A 31 22.70 -0.33 24.73
N PHE A 32 21.54 -0.97 24.60
CA PHE A 32 20.56 -1.04 25.68
C PHE A 32 20.88 -2.13 26.69
N VAL A 33 21.48 -3.24 26.26
CA VAL A 33 21.92 -4.31 27.17
C VAL A 33 23.09 -3.84 28.02
N ASP A 34 24.08 -3.18 27.42
CA ASP A 34 25.27 -2.67 28.12
C ASP A 34 24.93 -1.63 29.20
N THR A 35 23.80 -0.95 29.07
CA THR A 35 23.29 0.03 30.03
C THR A 35 22.29 -0.55 31.03
N GLY A 36 22.06 -1.87 31.03
CA GLY A 36 21.08 -2.55 31.90
C GLY A 36 19.62 -2.22 31.57
N ARG A 37 19.36 -1.65 30.39
CA ARG A 37 18.06 -1.13 29.94
C ARG A 37 17.46 -1.92 28.77
N GLY A 38 17.83 -3.19 28.60
CA GLY A 38 17.35 -4.02 27.48
C GLY A 38 15.82 -4.00 27.28
N TRP A 39 15.05 -3.93 28.37
CA TRP A 39 13.58 -3.83 28.33
C TRP A 39 13.06 -2.52 27.70
N TRP A 40 13.80 -1.42 27.76
CA TRP A 40 13.40 -0.15 27.14
C TRP A 40 13.26 -0.27 25.62
N LEU A 41 14.12 -1.07 25.00
CA LEU A 41 14.05 -1.30 23.56
C LEU A 41 12.74 -2.00 23.18
N VAL A 42 12.24 -2.90 24.03
CA VAL A 42 10.92 -3.53 23.85
C VAL A 42 9.81 -2.49 23.95
N PHE A 43 9.84 -1.61 24.95
CA PHE A 43 8.81 -0.56 25.09
C PHE A 43 8.78 0.42 23.92
N ILE A 44 9.94 0.72 23.34
CA ILE A 44 10.04 1.63 22.18
C ILE A 44 9.60 0.94 20.90
N LEU A 45 10.03 -0.31 20.67
CA LEU A 45 9.80 -1.02 19.40
C LEU A 45 8.46 -1.77 19.37
N ALA A 46 7.87 -2.13 20.51
CA ALA A 46 6.58 -2.83 20.56
C ALA A 46 5.45 -2.09 19.81
N PRO A 47 5.17 -0.79 20.08
CA PRO A 47 4.11 -0.09 19.35
C PRO A 47 4.42 0.01 17.85
N ALA A 48 5.69 0.25 17.47
CA ALA A 48 6.10 0.25 16.07
C ALA A 48 5.89 -1.13 15.41
N SER A 49 6.17 -2.21 16.13
CA SER A 49 5.99 -3.59 15.66
C SER A 49 4.52 -3.91 15.43
N VAL A 50 3.66 -3.52 16.36
CA VAL A 50 2.20 -3.68 16.22
C VAL A 50 1.70 -2.95 14.98
N VAL A 51 2.11 -1.69 14.78
CA VAL A 51 1.75 -0.91 13.59
C VAL A 51 2.28 -1.56 12.31
N ALA A 52 3.53 -2.04 12.30
CA ALA A 52 4.09 -2.72 11.13
C ALA A 52 3.31 -3.99 10.76
N VAL A 53 2.86 -4.77 11.75
CA VAL A 53 2.03 -5.96 11.52
C VAL A 53 0.65 -5.56 10.98
N ILE A 54 0.01 -4.54 11.55
CA ILE A 54 -1.27 -4.01 11.04
C ILE A 54 -1.13 -3.58 9.58
N ILE A 55 -0.08 -2.81 9.26
CA ILE A 55 0.24 -2.38 7.89
C ILE A 55 0.41 -3.61 6.98
N CYS A 56 1.13 -4.66 7.41
CA CYS A 56 1.30 -5.87 6.61
C CYS A 56 -0.03 -6.57 6.30
N ILE A 57 -0.90 -6.68 7.30
CA ILE A 57 -2.22 -7.31 7.15
C ILE A 57 -3.10 -6.50 6.19
N GLU A 58 -3.16 -5.18 6.38
CA GLU A 58 -3.97 -4.31 5.52
C GLU A 58 -3.41 -4.19 4.10
N PHE A 59 -2.09 -4.23 3.93
CA PHE A 59 -1.45 -4.18 2.63
C PHE A 59 -1.80 -5.41 1.78
N ARG A 60 -1.96 -6.59 2.42
CA ARG A 60 -2.45 -7.80 1.74
C ARG A 60 -3.90 -7.65 1.28
N ALA A 61 -4.70 -6.91 2.01
CA ALA A 61 -6.09 -6.60 1.68
C ALA A 61 -6.26 -5.41 0.73
N THR A 62 -5.16 -4.83 0.22
CA THR A 62 -5.20 -3.73 -0.73
C THR A 62 -5.83 -4.18 -2.06
N ALA A 63 -6.84 -3.44 -2.49
CA ALA A 63 -7.68 -3.79 -3.62
C ALA A 63 -8.21 -2.54 -4.32
N ILE A 64 -8.50 -2.67 -5.61
CA ILE A 64 -9.20 -1.67 -6.40
C ILE A 64 -10.38 -2.33 -7.10
N GLY A 65 -11.54 -1.70 -7.08
CA GLY A 65 -12.73 -2.16 -7.77
C GLY A 65 -13.37 -1.06 -8.58
N PHE A 66 -14.01 -1.46 -9.66
CA PHE A 66 -14.71 -0.58 -10.58
C PHE A 66 -16.17 -1.04 -10.67
N ASP A 67 -17.10 -0.10 -10.62
CA ASP A 67 -18.53 -0.39 -10.75
C ASP A 67 -19.25 0.71 -11.56
N ALA A 68 -20.58 0.63 -11.63
CA ALA A 68 -21.38 1.60 -12.37
C ALA A 68 -21.35 3.01 -11.74
N HIS A 69 -21.06 3.12 -10.44
CA HIS A 69 -21.09 4.38 -9.70
C HIS A 69 -19.72 5.06 -9.66
N GLY A 70 -18.63 4.28 -9.69
CA GLY A 70 -17.28 4.82 -9.66
C GLY A 70 -16.18 3.81 -9.38
N VAL A 71 -15.17 4.31 -8.68
CA VAL A 71 -13.98 3.58 -8.24
C VAL A 71 -14.01 3.45 -6.73
N HIS A 72 -13.80 2.22 -6.29
CA HIS A 72 -13.57 1.91 -4.89
C HIS A 72 -12.13 1.45 -4.73
N TYR A 73 -11.41 2.12 -3.85
CA TYR A 73 -10.01 1.81 -3.59
C TYR A 73 -9.80 1.58 -2.11
N ARG A 74 -9.29 0.41 -1.76
CA ARG A 74 -8.93 0.05 -0.39
C ARG A 74 -7.42 -0.11 -0.32
N THR A 75 -6.80 0.53 0.65
CA THR A 75 -5.36 0.42 0.91
C THR A 75 -5.08 0.45 2.40
N VAL A 76 -3.81 0.55 2.77
CA VAL A 76 -3.38 0.57 4.17
C VAL A 76 -3.93 1.80 4.88
N GLY A 77 -4.75 1.54 5.88
CA GLY A 77 -5.29 2.48 6.81
C GLY A 77 -6.43 3.35 6.28
N TYR A 78 -6.81 3.26 5.00
CA TYR A 78 -7.93 4.00 4.45
C TYR A 78 -8.59 3.34 3.23
N SER A 79 -9.84 3.71 2.97
CA SER A 79 -10.55 3.44 1.73
C SER A 79 -11.09 4.72 1.11
N LEU A 80 -11.26 4.69 -0.21
CA LEU A 80 -11.79 5.76 -1.04
C LEU A 80 -12.94 5.24 -1.88
N ASP A 81 -14.07 5.92 -1.81
CA ASP A 81 -15.21 5.70 -2.67
C ASP A 81 -15.42 6.96 -3.51
N VAL A 82 -15.24 6.83 -4.83
CA VAL A 82 -15.02 7.95 -5.73
C VAL A 82 -15.94 7.82 -6.94
N PRO A 83 -16.89 8.74 -7.16
CA PRO A 83 -17.74 8.70 -8.35
C PRO A 83 -16.94 9.00 -9.61
N TRP A 84 -17.38 8.51 -10.76
CA TRP A 84 -16.69 8.74 -12.04
C TRP A 84 -16.44 10.22 -12.38
N SER A 85 -17.33 11.11 -11.95
CA SER A 85 -17.17 12.58 -12.10
C SER A 85 -15.99 13.16 -11.31
N GLY A 86 -15.52 12.48 -10.28
CA GLY A 86 -14.46 12.90 -9.37
C GLY A 86 -13.07 12.32 -9.71
N ILE A 87 -12.91 11.74 -10.90
CA ILE A 87 -11.69 11.03 -11.30
C ILE A 87 -11.04 11.71 -12.50
N GLN A 88 -9.75 11.96 -12.39
CA GLN A 88 -8.92 12.40 -13.51
C GLN A 88 -7.80 11.40 -13.75
N PHE A 89 -7.63 11.00 -15.01
CA PHE A 89 -6.52 10.14 -15.39
C PHE A 89 -5.26 10.97 -15.62
N HIS A 90 -4.14 10.56 -15.02
CA HIS A 90 -2.85 11.20 -15.20
C HIS A 90 -1.75 10.17 -15.45
N ALA A 91 -0.76 10.54 -16.25
CA ALA A 91 0.45 9.75 -16.43
C ALA A 91 1.60 10.44 -15.73
N ASN A 92 2.14 9.83 -14.67
CA ASN A 92 3.32 10.35 -13.97
C ASN A 92 4.54 9.55 -14.40
N CYS A 93 5.47 10.17 -15.14
CA CYS A 93 6.65 9.52 -15.70
C CYS A 93 6.32 8.20 -16.45
N GLY A 94 5.26 8.22 -17.27
CA GLY A 94 4.81 7.06 -18.04
C GLY A 94 4.03 6.01 -17.24
N LYS A 95 3.79 6.22 -15.93
CA LYS A 95 3.00 5.31 -15.10
C LYS A 95 1.57 5.84 -14.92
N PRO A 96 0.54 5.01 -15.16
CA PRO A 96 -0.85 5.42 -14.99
C PRO A 96 -1.23 5.61 -13.52
N ILE A 97 -1.82 6.75 -13.20
CA ILE A 97 -2.33 7.14 -11.88
C ILE A 97 -3.74 7.74 -12.05
N LEU A 98 -4.67 7.38 -11.18
CA LEU A 98 -5.94 8.10 -11.05
C LEU A 98 -5.81 9.14 -9.95
N CYS A 99 -6.09 10.39 -10.30
CA CYS A 99 -6.16 11.50 -9.36
C CYS A 99 -7.63 11.69 -8.96
N VAL A 100 -7.88 11.60 -7.66
CA VAL A 100 -9.20 11.81 -7.06
C VAL A 100 -9.37 13.29 -6.74
N THR A 101 -10.33 13.95 -7.39
CA THR A 101 -10.68 15.36 -7.15
C THR A 101 -11.87 15.49 -6.20
N GLN A 102 -12.80 14.53 -6.22
CA GLN A 102 -13.99 14.49 -5.37
C GLN A 102 -14.27 13.05 -4.94
N GLY A 103 -14.43 12.78 -3.64
CA GLY A 103 -14.73 11.45 -3.12
C GLY A 103 -14.67 11.37 -1.60
N GLU A 104 -15.33 10.38 -1.04
CA GLU A 104 -15.35 10.13 0.40
C GLU A 104 -14.12 9.30 0.80
N ARG A 105 -13.48 9.70 1.91
CA ARG A 105 -12.33 8.97 2.47
C ARG A 105 -12.71 8.43 3.82
N HIS A 106 -12.61 7.11 3.95
CA HIS A 106 -12.85 6.45 5.22
C HIS A 106 -11.51 6.01 5.79
N PHE A 107 -11.12 6.63 6.91
CA PHE A 107 -9.92 6.24 7.63
C PHE A 107 -10.23 5.09 8.58
N SER A 108 -9.32 4.11 8.62
CA SER A 108 -9.26 3.18 9.73
C SER A 108 -8.98 3.94 11.04
N PRO A 109 -9.44 3.44 12.20
CA PRO A 109 -9.24 4.12 13.47
C PRO A 109 -7.77 4.44 13.78
N TRP A 110 -6.85 3.51 13.51
CA TRP A 110 -5.43 3.70 13.81
C TRP A 110 -4.79 4.80 12.94
N LEU A 111 -5.09 4.80 11.63
CA LEU A 111 -4.55 5.83 10.74
C LEU A 111 -5.23 7.18 11.00
N GLY A 112 -6.52 7.20 11.33
CA GLY A 112 -7.25 8.40 11.72
C GLY A 112 -6.63 9.09 12.93
N VAL A 113 -6.28 8.32 13.98
CA VAL A 113 -5.58 8.84 15.16
C VAL A 113 -4.20 9.37 14.79
N MET A 114 -3.40 8.60 14.04
CA MET A 114 -2.08 9.05 13.60
C MET A 114 -2.14 10.32 12.74
N TYR A 115 -3.12 10.41 11.83
CA TYR A 115 -3.35 11.57 11.00
C TYR A 115 -3.78 12.78 11.83
N GLY A 116 -4.66 12.61 12.82
CA GLY A 116 -5.05 13.68 13.74
C GLY A 116 -3.87 14.23 14.54
N ILE A 117 -3.05 13.35 15.12
CA ILE A 117 -1.82 13.75 15.84
C ILE A 117 -0.87 14.49 14.88
N LEU A 118 -0.67 13.96 13.67
CA LEU A 118 0.20 14.57 12.67
C LEU A 118 -0.33 15.93 12.22
N HIS A 119 -1.64 16.10 12.11
CA HIS A 119 -2.25 17.36 11.71
C HIS A 119 -2.04 18.46 12.76
N VAL A 120 -2.09 18.11 14.04
CA VAL A 120 -1.81 19.03 15.16
C VAL A 120 -0.32 19.38 15.26
N LEU A 121 0.56 18.38 15.17
CA LEU A 121 2.00 18.58 15.39
C LEU A 121 2.74 19.08 14.15
N MET A 122 2.33 18.65 12.96
CA MET A 122 3.01 18.89 11.68
C MET A 122 2.00 19.03 10.53
N PRO A 123 1.19 20.11 10.49
CA PRO A 123 0.08 20.26 9.55
C PRO A 123 0.51 20.14 8.08
N PHE A 124 1.68 20.71 7.72
CA PHE A 124 2.22 20.61 6.36
C PHE A 124 2.47 19.16 5.91
N ARG A 125 2.92 18.29 6.84
CA ARG A 125 3.12 16.87 6.52
C ARG A 125 1.79 16.12 6.40
N ALA A 126 0.80 16.47 7.21
CA ALA A 126 -0.54 15.92 7.11
C ALA A 126 -1.20 16.30 5.78
N GLU A 127 -1.11 17.55 5.35
CA GLU A 127 -1.61 17.98 4.04
C GLU A 127 -0.92 17.26 2.89
N ARG A 128 0.40 17.11 2.96
CA ARG A 128 1.15 16.36 1.94
C ARG A 128 0.73 14.89 1.89
N ALA A 129 0.55 14.25 3.05
CA ALA A 129 0.05 12.88 3.12
C ALA A 129 -1.36 12.76 2.53
N SER A 130 -2.24 13.70 2.89
CA SER A 130 -3.61 13.78 2.36
C SER A 130 -3.65 13.94 0.83
N ARG A 131 -2.76 14.75 0.25
CA ARG A 131 -2.62 14.90 -1.21
C ARG A 131 -2.05 13.65 -1.88
N LEU A 132 -1.18 12.90 -1.22
CA LEU A 132 -0.68 11.63 -1.75
C LEU A 132 -1.77 10.54 -1.70
N MET A 133 -2.65 10.60 -0.71
CA MET A 133 -3.77 9.66 -0.58
C MET A 133 -4.81 9.81 -1.71
N THR A 134 -4.90 10.96 -2.37
CA THR A 134 -5.81 11.15 -3.52
C THR A 134 -5.27 10.56 -4.83
N GLN A 135 -4.06 10.01 -4.83
CA GLN A 135 -3.46 9.39 -6.01
C GLN A 135 -3.59 7.87 -5.89
N ILE A 136 -4.34 7.25 -6.80
CA ILE A 136 -4.50 5.81 -6.89
C ILE A 136 -3.55 5.29 -7.98
N PRO A 137 -2.46 4.60 -7.61
CA PRO A 137 -1.46 4.18 -8.57
C PRO A 137 -1.86 2.88 -9.29
N LEU A 138 -2.56 3.01 -10.42
CA LEU A 138 -3.02 1.87 -11.24
C LEU A 138 -1.88 0.94 -11.69
N TYR A 139 -0.69 1.50 -11.90
CA TYR A 139 0.50 0.72 -12.27
C TYR A 139 0.89 -0.36 -11.25
N PHE A 140 0.39 -0.30 -10.01
CA PHE A 140 0.58 -1.37 -9.02
C PHE A 140 -0.34 -2.58 -9.24
N PHE A 141 -1.46 -2.40 -9.93
CA PHE A 141 -2.44 -3.44 -10.23
C PHE A 141 -2.26 -4.04 -11.63
N MET A 142 -1.56 -3.34 -12.52
CA MET A 142 -1.13 -3.88 -13.81
C MET A 142 -0.12 -5.01 -13.58
N ILE A 143 -0.48 -6.22 -14.00
CA ILE A 143 0.49 -7.30 -14.24
C ILE A 143 1.28 -6.85 -15.47
N SER A 144 2.59 -6.71 -15.33
CA SER A 144 3.43 -6.38 -16.49
C SER A 144 3.37 -7.56 -17.46
N GLU A 145 3.26 -7.31 -18.75
CA GLU A 145 3.43 -8.31 -19.82
C GLU A 145 4.75 -9.10 -19.70
N ASN A 146 5.71 -8.60 -18.90
CA ASN A 146 6.96 -9.27 -18.53
C ASN A 146 6.91 -10.15 -17.26
N ASP A 147 5.77 -10.27 -16.56
CA ASP A 147 5.61 -11.32 -15.53
C ASP A 147 5.30 -12.64 -16.26
N SER A 148 6.37 -13.25 -16.77
CA SER A 148 6.43 -14.50 -17.51
C SER A 148 5.84 -15.69 -16.73
N VAL A 149 4.52 -15.91 -16.86
CA VAL A 149 3.88 -17.23 -16.63
C VAL A 149 2.98 -17.63 -17.82
N MET A 150 2.80 -16.77 -18.82
CA MET A 150 2.08 -17.14 -20.06
C MET A 150 3.02 -17.36 -21.26
N VAL A 151 4.06 -18.17 -21.07
CA VAL A 151 4.77 -18.82 -22.20
C VAL A 151 4.75 -20.33 -21.98
N SER A 152 3.60 -20.95 -22.25
CA SER A 152 3.51 -22.35 -22.70
C SER A 152 2.08 -22.70 -23.14
N ASN A 153 1.61 -22.06 -24.21
CA ASN A 153 0.82 -22.70 -25.28
C ASN A 153 0.25 -21.65 -26.25
N PRO A 154 0.88 -21.42 -27.41
CA PRO A 154 0.12 -20.89 -28.55
C PRO A 154 -0.89 -21.96 -29.02
N PRO A 155 -2.16 -21.61 -29.32
CA PRO A 155 -3.20 -22.57 -29.71
C PRO A 155 -3.11 -23.02 -31.18
N TRP A 156 -1.93 -22.98 -31.79
CA TRP A 156 -1.77 -23.29 -33.22
C TRP A 156 -0.75 -24.42 -33.38
N GLY A 157 -1.25 -25.63 -33.56
CA GLY A 157 -0.44 -26.77 -33.98
C GLY A 157 0.22 -26.51 -35.35
N PRO A 158 1.30 -27.24 -35.67
CA PRO A 158 1.95 -27.09 -36.96
C PRO A 158 0.97 -27.44 -38.08
N ALA A 159 0.69 -26.45 -38.93
CA ALA A 159 0.04 -26.67 -40.21
C ALA A 159 0.91 -27.66 -41.01
N THR A 160 0.43 -28.89 -41.13
CA THR A 160 0.93 -29.85 -42.10
C THR A 160 0.62 -29.31 -43.49
N THR A 161 1.65 -28.85 -44.20
CA THR A 161 1.60 -28.68 -45.65
C THR A 161 2.68 -29.53 -46.28
N LYS A 162 2.18 -30.63 -46.88
CA LYS A 162 2.67 -31.42 -48.02
C LYS A 162 4.11 -31.92 -48.01
#